data_AF-A0A1A8KQK6-F1
#
_entry.id   AF-A0A1A8KQK6-F1
#
_cell.length_a   1.000
_cell.length_b   1.000
_cell.length_c   1.000
_cell.angle_alpha   90.00
_cell.angle_beta   90.00
_cell.angle_gamma   90.00
#
_symmetry.space_group_name_H-M   'P 1'
#
loop_
_entity.id
_entity.type
_entity.pdbx_description
1 polymer ?
#
loop_
_entity_poly.entity_id
_entity_poly.type
_entity_poly.pdbx_seq_one_letter_code
_entity_poly.pdbx_strand_id
1 'polypeptide(L)'
;MAVPAALIPPTPLVPPPPISTPSATTSPPSTTSSPSPSLVPPPGPGQNLFRSELLATGSPGIPNPSAALPPGKPVYSTPSPVENIPQNNECKMVELRGAKVASFTVDGCELICLPQAFDLFLKHLVGGLHTVYTKLKRLEITPVVCNVEQ
;
A
#
# COMPACT_ATOMS: atom_id res chain seq x y z
N MET A 1 52.16 5.10 -38.90
CA MET A 1 52.01 6.53 -38.52
C MET A 1 51.17 6.57 -37.27
N ALA A 2 51.84 6.73 -36.11
CA ALA A 2 51.21 6.69 -34.80
C ALA A 2 50.94 8.12 -34.32
N VAL A 3 49.69 8.40 -33.95
CA VAL A 3 49.26 9.68 -33.37
C VAL A 3 49.46 9.64 -31.84
N PRO A 4 50.13 10.62 -31.23
CA PRO A 4 50.27 10.67 -29.78
C PRO A 4 49.00 11.19 -29.10
N ALA A 5 48.57 10.46 -28.08
CA ALA A 5 47.46 10.79 -27.19
C ALA A 5 47.71 12.11 -26.44
N ALA A 6 46.74 13.03 -26.53
CA ALA A 6 46.75 14.28 -25.77
C ALA A 6 46.40 14.01 -24.30
N LEU A 7 47.35 14.34 -23.43
CA LEU A 7 47.22 14.40 -21.97
C LEU A 7 46.23 15.51 -21.58
N ILE A 8 45.08 15.13 -21.01
CA ILE A 8 44.12 16.05 -20.40
C ILE A 8 44.58 16.33 -18.95
N PRO A 9 44.71 17.60 -18.52
CA PRO A 9 45.07 17.92 -17.14
C PRO A 9 43.90 17.65 -16.17
N PRO A 10 44.17 17.21 -14.92
CA PRO A 10 43.12 16.99 -13.93
C PRO A 10 42.54 18.33 -13.44
N THR A 11 41.21 18.45 -13.47
CA THR A 11 40.45 19.52 -12.83
C THR A 11 40.67 19.52 -11.31
N PRO A 12 40.95 20.66 -10.67
CA PRO A 12 41.05 20.73 -9.22
C PRO A 12 39.67 20.58 -8.56
N LEU A 13 39.57 19.55 -7.72
CA LEU A 13 38.42 19.23 -6.87
C LEU A 13 38.29 20.28 -5.76
N VAL A 14 37.25 21.11 -5.81
CA VAL A 14 36.91 22.04 -4.73
C VAL A 14 36.12 21.28 -3.65
N PRO A 15 36.56 21.26 -2.38
CA PRO A 15 35.82 20.63 -1.30
C PRO A 15 34.59 21.47 -0.87
N PRO A 16 33.46 20.82 -0.51
CA PRO A 16 32.30 21.52 0.06
C PRO A 16 32.59 22.04 1.49
N PRO A 17 31.94 23.14 1.92
CA PRO A 17 32.08 23.66 3.28
C PRO A 17 31.43 22.71 4.33
N PRO A 18 31.95 22.67 5.56
CA PRO A 18 31.34 21.88 6.64
C PRO A 18 30.02 22.50 7.09
N ILE A 19 28.94 21.72 7.04
CA ILE A 19 27.68 22.11 7.67
C ILE A 19 27.80 21.91 9.18
N SER A 20 27.67 22.99 9.94
CA SER A 20 27.71 22.98 11.39
C SER A 20 26.48 22.29 11.96
N THR A 21 26.69 21.24 12.74
CA THR A 21 25.70 20.64 13.64
C THR A 21 25.55 21.49 14.89
N PRO A 22 24.32 21.84 15.31
CA PRO A 22 24.06 22.09 16.72
C PRO A 22 23.57 20.79 17.38
N SER A 23 24.46 20.19 18.18
CA SER A 23 24.08 19.28 19.25
C SER A 23 23.43 20.12 20.36
N ALA A 24 22.15 19.90 20.64
CA ALA A 24 21.48 20.46 21.81
C ALA A 24 21.08 19.32 22.74
N THR A 25 21.95 19.07 23.72
CA THR A 25 21.62 18.43 24.99
C THR A 25 20.58 19.26 25.73
N THR A 26 19.47 18.66 26.15
CA THR A 26 18.82 18.96 27.44
C THR A 26 17.68 17.97 27.72
N SER A 27 17.84 17.22 28.80
CA SER A 27 16.88 16.30 29.41
C SER A 27 15.74 17.07 30.14
N PRO A 28 14.72 16.39 30.71
CA PRO A 28 13.31 16.81 30.72
C PRO A 28 12.91 17.71 31.89
N PRO A 29 11.69 18.29 31.85
CA PRO A 29 10.93 18.60 33.05
C PRO A 29 9.85 17.53 33.34
N SER A 30 9.71 17.19 34.62
CA SER A 30 8.64 16.36 35.20
C SER A 30 7.47 17.22 35.68
N THR A 31 6.27 16.60 35.69
CA THR A 31 5.02 16.93 36.42
C THR A 31 4.28 18.21 35.96
N THR A 32 2.97 18.29 35.78
CA THR A 32 1.81 17.78 36.56
C THR A 32 0.51 17.86 35.72
N SER A 33 -0.47 17.01 36.07
CA SER A 33 -1.93 17.22 36.02
C SER A 33 -2.68 17.30 34.69
N SER A 34 -3.56 16.30 34.45
CA SER A 34 -4.98 16.49 34.04
C SER A 34 -5.73 15.14 33.94
N PRO A 35 -7.08 15.11 34.03
CA PRO A 35 -7.83 14.18 34.87
C PRO A 35 -8.38 12.92 34.17
N SER A 36 -8.73 11.94 35.00
CA SER A 36 -9.47 10.71 34.68
C SER A 36 -10.87 10.95 34.11
N PRO A 37 -11.37 10.11 33.19
CA PRO A 37 -12.79 9.86 33.03
C PRO A 37 -13.20 8.61 33.84
N SER A 38 -13.80 8.82 35.01
CA SER A 38 -14.64 7.81 35.66
C SER A 38 -16.08 8.05 35.23
N LEU A 39 -16.70 7.10 34.53
CA LEU A 39 -18.15 6.95 34.48
C LEU A 39 -18.51 5.47 34.46
N VAL A 40 -19.07 5.07 35.60
CA VAL A 40 -19.63 3.78 35.99
C VAL A 40 -20.89 3.45 35.16
N PRO A 41 -21.21 2.17 34.93
CA PRO A 41 -22.40 1.72 34.20
C PRO A 41 -23.70 1.90 35.00
N PRO A 42 -24.86 2.14 34.36
CA PRO A 42 -26.15 2.06 35.03
C PRO A 42 -26.60 0.59 35.22
N PRO A 43 -27.19 0.25 36.38
CA PRO A 43 -27.80 -1.05 36.64
C PRO A 43 -29.22 -1.13 36.03
N GLY A 44 -29.61 -2.32 35.57
CA GLY A 44 -30.97 -2.60 35.09
C GLY A 44 -32.04 -2.48 36.20
N PRO A 45 -33.32 -2.46 35.82
CA PRO A 45 -34.17 -3.59 36.20
C PRO A 45 -35.29 -3.91 35.19
N GLY A 46 -35.76 -5.16 35.21
CA GLY A 46 -37.15 -5.47 34.87
C GLY A 46 -37.42 -5.95 33.45
N GLN A 47 -37.01 -7.17 33.14
CA GLN A 47 -37.57 -7.93 32.03
C GLN A 47 -38.47 -9.04 32.58
N ASN A 48 -39.75 -8.70 32.73
CA ASN A 48 -40.86 -9.64 32.79
C ASN A 48 -42.17 -8.88 32.56
N LEU A 49 -43.11 -9.50 31.84
CA LEU A 49 -44.50 -9.08 31.59
C LEU A 49 -44.75 -8.18 30.38
N PHE A 50 -44.56 -8.71 29.17
CA PHE A 50 -45.64 -8.64 28.18
C PHE A 50 -45.80 -10.00 27.50
N ARG A 51 -46.63 -10.82 28.15
CA ARG A 51 -47.29 -11.98 27.58
C ARG A 51 -48.35 -11.46 26.60
N SER A 52 -48.28 -11.86 25.35
CA SER A 52 -49.46 -12.10 24.52
C SER A 52 -49.30 -13.50 23.95
N GLU A 53 -49.99 -14.42 24.60
CA GLU A 53 -50.14 -15.82 24.23
C GLU A 53 -51.54 -16.01 23.63
N LEU A 54 -51.64 -16.95 22.68
CA LEU A 54 -52.84 -17.57 22.09
C LEU A 54 -53.59 -16.73 21.04
N LEU A 55 -53.91 -17.29 19.86
CA LEU A 55 -54.62 -18.55 19.68
C LEU A 55 -54.16 -19.38 18.45
N ALA A 56 -54.37 -20.68 18.59
CA ALA A 56 -53.98 -21.80 17.72
C ALA A 56 -54.79 -21.96 16.40
N THR A 57 -54.50 -23.08 15.70
CA THR A 57 -55.23 -23.78 14.61
C THR A 57 -54.56 -23.60 13.23
N GLY A 58 -54.16 -24.59 12.42
CA GLY A 58 -54.13 -26.05 12.49
C GLY A 58 -53.64 -26.62 11.12
N SER A 59 -53.08 -27.84 11.15
CA SER A 59 -52.91 -28.82 10.05
C SER A 59 -51.70 -28.82 9.07
N PRO A 60 -51.33 -30.01 8.54
CA PRO A 60 -50.03 -30.33 7.95
C PRO A 60 -50.04 -30.52 6.42
N GLY A 61 -48.91 -30.35 5.72
CA GLY A 61 -48.73 -30.92 4.38
C GLY A 61 -47.71 -30.26 3.44
N ILE A 62 -46.74 -31.09 3.02
CA ILE A 62 -45.96 -31.08 1.75
C ILE A 62 -44.62 -30.31 1.72
N PRO A 63 -43.49 -31.00 1.37
CA PRO A 63 -42.18 -30.39 1.14
C PRO A 63 -42.01 -29.92 -0.32
N ASN A 64 -41.39 -28.76 -0.54
CA ASN A 64 -40.90 -28.36 -1.86
C ASN A 64 -39.39 -28.05 -1.79
N PRO A 65 -38.54 -28.80 -2.51
CA PRO A 65 -37.11 -28.52 -2.62
C PRO A 65 -36.83 -27.76 -3.93
N SER A 66 -36.28 -26.54 -3.86
CA SER A 66 -35.29 -26.03 -4.82
C SER A 66 -34.99 -24.55 -4.64
N ALA A 67 -33.67 -24.29 -4.63
CA ALA A 67 -32.98 -23.09 -5.11
C ALA A 67 -33.17 -21.77 -4.33
N ALA A 68 -32.16 -20.92 -4.11
CA ALA A 68 -30.71 -20.98 -4.20
C ALA A 68 -30.22 -19.60 -3.67
N LEU A 69 -29.15 -19.61 -2.86
CA LEU A 69 -28.11 -18.57 -2.68
C LEU A 69 -28.50 -17.07 -2.50
N PRO A 70 -28.12 -16.44 -1.37
CA PRO A 70 -27.68 -15.04 -1.32
C PRO A 70 -26.14 -14.95 -1.15
N PRO A 71 -25.50 -13.76 -1.11
CA PRO A 71 -25.52 -12.60 -2.00
C PRO A 71 -24.13 -12.38 -2.68
N GLY A 72 -24.13 -11.83 -3.89
CA GLY A 72 -22.93 -11.54 -4.69
C GLY A 72 -22.03 -10.46 -4.08
N LYS A 73 -21.05 -10.89 -3.30
CA LYS A 73 -19.88 -10.12 -2.88
C LYS A 73 -19.01 -9.79 -4.11
N PRO A 74 -18.46 -8.57 -4.25
CA PRO A 74 -17.48 -8.27 -5.29
C PRO A 74 -16.28 -9.19 -5.07
N VAL A 75 -16.12 -10.15 -5.97
CA VAL A 75 -14.91 -10.96 -6.03
C VAL A 75 -13.82 -10.01 -6.49
N TYR A 76 -13.07 -9.48 -5.54
CA TYR A 76 -11.80 -8.84 -5.84
C TYR A 76 -10.88 -9.97 -6.30
N SER A 77 -10.80 -10.15 -7.62
CA SER A 77 -9.81 -11.03 -8.23
C SER A 77 -8.44 -10.43 -7.93
N THR A 78 -7.84 -10.81 -6.81
CA THR A 78 -6.40 -10.69 -6.63
C THR A 78 -5.76 -11.52 -7.74
N PRO A 79 -5.01 -10.91 -8.68
CA PRO A 79 -4.20 -11.71 -9.60
C PRO A 79 -3.26 -12.59 -8.78
N SER A 80 -2.94 -13.78 -9.30
CA SER A 80 -2.01 -14.70 -8.66
C SER A 80 -0.68 -13.98 -8.40
N PRO A 81 -0.08 -14.15 -7.21
CA PRO A 81 1.26 -13.66 -6.94
C PRO A 81 2.23 -14.16 -8.01
N VAL A 82 3.15 -13.29 -8.44
CA VAL A 82 4.17 -13.64 -9.43
C VAL A 82 4.93 -14.89 -8.98
N GLU A 83 5.08 -15.86 -9.88
CA GLU A 83 5.82 -17.09 -9.58
C GLU A 83 7.27 -16.78 -9.20
N ASN A 84 7.74 -17.38 -8.11
CA ASN A 84 9.13 -17.23 -7.69
C ASN A 84 10.04 -18.13 -8.54
N ILE A 85 10.49 -17.57 -9.67
CA ILE A 85 11.49 -18.16 -10.56
C ILE A 85 12.69 -17.19 -10.61
N PRO A 86 13.95 -17.66 -10.58
CA PRO A 86 15.14 -16.80 -10.43
C PRO A 86 15.22 -15.65 -11.44
N GLN A 87 14.78 -15.89 -12.67
CA GLN A 87 14.72 -14.91 -13.77
C GLN A 87 13.81 -13.70 -13.48
N ASN A 88 12.78 -13.88 -12.65
CA ASN A 88 11.84 -12.82 -12.28
C ASN A 88 12.40 -11.90 -11.16
N ASN A 89 13.41 -12.37 -10.44
CA ASN A 89 14.02 -11.63 -9.32
C ASN A 89 15.26 -10.83 -9.75
N GLU A 90 15.63 -10.86 -11.04
CA GLU A 90 16.74 -10.06 -11.54
C GLU A 90 16.30 -8.59 -11.71
N CYS A 91 16.81 -7.72 -10.85
CA CYS A 91 16.59 -6.29 -10.94
C CYS A 91 17.54 -5.64 -11.96
N LYS A 92 16.97 -4.88 -12.90
CA LYS A 92 17.69 -4.11 -13.91
C LYS A 92 17.37 -2.62 -13.78
N MET A 93 18.35 -1.75 -14.08
CA MET A 93 18.11 -0.31 -14.16
C MET A 93 17.81 0.10 -15.60
N VAL A 94 16.61 0.59 -15.85
CA VAL A 94 16.17 1.08 -17.17
C VAL A 94 16.00 2.59 -17.15
N GLU A 95 16.13 3.22 -18.31
CA GLU A 95 15.99 4.67 -18.44
C GLU A 95 14.56 5.05 -18.82
N LEU A 96 13.87 5.75 -17.92
CA LEU A 96 12.54 6.29 -18.14
C LEU A 96 12.63 7.81 -18.11
N ARG A 97 12.38 8.48 -19.24
CA ARG A 97 12.40 9.95 -19.36
C ARG A 97 13.70 10.60 -18.85
N GLY A 98 14.85 9.95 -19.07
CA GLY A 98 16.15 10.47 -18.66
C GLY A 98 16.54 10.19 -17.21
N ALA A 99 15.75 9.40 -16.46
CA ALA A 99 16.13 8.94 -15.13
C ALA A 99 16.15 7.42 -15.05
N LYS A 100 17.04 6.88 -14.22
CA LYS A 100 17.18 5.44 -14.00
C LYS A 100 16.14 4.95 -13.00
N VAL A 101 15.36 3.94 -13.38
CA VAL A 101 14.33 3.29 -12.56
C VAL A 101 14.60 1.79 -12.52
N ALA A 102 14.35 1.15 -11.39
CA ALA A 102 14.41 -0.29 -11.24
C ALA A 102 13.30 -0.96 -12.05
N SER A 103 13.62 -2.08 -12.69
CA SER A 103 12.70 -2.90 -13.46
C SER A 103 12.94 -4.38 -13.22
N PHE A 104 11.86 -5.15 -13.34
CA PHE A 104 11.85 -6.60 -13.29
C PHE A 104 11.12 -7.15 -14.52
N THR A 105 11.50 -8.35 -14.96
CA THR A 105 10.78 -9.02 -16.05
C THR A 105 9.84 -10.05 -15.44
N VAL A 106 8.54 -9.77 -15.48
CA VAL A 106 7.47 -10.64 -14.99
C VAL A 106 6.71 -11.16 -16.21
N ASP A 107 6.56 -12.48 -16.39
CA ASP A 107 5.83 -13.08 -17.51
C ASP A 107 6.27 -12.58 -18.91
N GLY A 108 7.57 -12.31 -19.07
CA GLY A 108 8.14 -11.76 -20.31
C GLY A 108 7.84 -10.27 -20.55
N CYS A 109 7.18 -9.60 -19.60
CA CYS A 109 6.93 -8.16 -19.62
C CYS A 109 7.92 -7.43 -18.70
N GLU A 110 8.62 -6.42 -19.23
CA GLU A 110 9.48 -5.54 -18.43
C GLU A 110 8.60 -4.53 -17.67
N LEU A 111 8.55 -4.65 -16.34
CA LEU A 111 7.79 -3.78 -15.45
C LEU A 111 8.73 -2.89 -14.65
N ILE A 112 8.31 -1.64 -14.41
CA ILE A 112 9.08 -0.66 -13.63
C ILE A 112 8.54 -0.52 -12.20
N CYS A 113 9.42 -0.13 -11.28
CA CYS A 113 9.03 0.18 -9.90
C CYS A 113 8.12 1.42 -9.83
N LEU A 114 6.83 1.20 -9.56
CA LEU A 114 5.82 2.27 -9.51
C LEU A 114 6.08 3.31 -8.41
N PRO A 115 6.41 2.95 -7.15
CA PRO A 115 6.78 3.93 -6.13
C PRO A 115 7.95 4.83 -6.55
N GLN A 116 8.97 4.25 -7.18
CA GLN A 116 10.13 5.00 -7.64
C GLN A 116 9.78 5.95 -8.79
N ALA A 117 8.99 5.49 -9.77
CA ALA A 117 8.51 6.34 -10.85
C ALA A 117 7.60 7.47 -10.32
N PHE A 118 6.84 7.21 -9.26
CA PHE A 118 6.04 8.24 -8.60
C PHE A 118 6.93 9.34 -8.02
N ASP A 119 7.96 8.98 -7.26
CA ASP A 119 8.85 9.97 -6.63
C ASP A 119 9.65 10.79 -7.66
N LEU A 120 10.00 10.20 -8.79
CA LEU A 120 10.76 10.88 -9.84
C LEU A 120 9.90 11.81 -10.69
N PHE A 121 8.69 11.39 -11.08
CA PHE A 121 7.92 12.08 -12.12
C PHE A 121 6.55 12.60 -11.68
N LEU A 122 5.93 11.99 -10.67
CA LEU A 122 4.52 12.21 -10.36
C LEU A 122 4.30 12.92 -9.02
N LYS A 123 5.28 12.93 -8.11
CA LYS A 123 5.12 13.49 -6.75
C LYS A 123 4.62 14.93 -6.68
N HIS A 124 4.88 15.72 -7.71
CA HIS A 124 4.45 17.12 -7.79
C HIS A 124 3.14 17.31 -8.57
N LEU A 125 2.66 16.27 -9.25
CA LEU A 125 1.46 16.32 -10.10
C LEU A 125 0.22 15.71 -9.42
N VAL A 126 0.43 14.76 -8.51
CA VAL A 126 -0.65 14.06 -7.82
C VAL A 126 -0.41 14.06 -6.31
N GLY A 127 -1.49 14.11 -5.53
CA GLY A 127 -1.45 14.21 -4.06
C GLY A 127 -1.03 12.94 -3.32
N GLY A 128 -0.29 12.04 -3.97
CA GLY A 128 0.21 10.80 -3.39
C GLY A 128 -0.03 9.54 -4.23
N LEU A 129 0.64 8.46 -3.85
CA LEU A 129 0.59 7.16 -4.54
C LEU A 129 -0.83 6.58 -4.60
N HIS A 130 -1.67 6.84 -3.59
CA HIS A 130 -3.08 6.41 -3.57
C HIS A 130 -3.88 6.96 -4.77
N THR A 131 -3.61 8.19 -5.18
CA THR A 131 -4.27 8.82 -6.32
C THR A 131 -3.81 8.16 -7.62
N VAL A 132 -2.53 7.76 -7.70
CA VAL A 132 -1.98 6.99 -8.83
C VAL A 132 -2.72 5.66 -8.96
N TYR A 133 -2.83 4.88 -7.88
CA TYR A 133 -3.58 3.62 -7.90
C TYR A 133 -5.05 3.80 -8.31
N THR A 134 -5.71 4.86 -7.85
CA THR A 134 -7.08 5.17 -8.25
C THR A 134 -7.19 5.52 -9.74
N LYS A 135 -6.21 6.21 -10.30
CA LYS A 135 -6.14 6.52 -11.74
C LYS A 135 -5.87 5.27 -12.57
N LEU A 136 -4.95 4.41 -12.14
CA LEU A 136 -4.67 3.13 -12.81
C LEU A 136 -5.93 2.27 -12.92
N LYS A 137 -6.72 2.19 -11.83
CA LYS A 137 -8.01 1.49 -11.84
C LYS A 137 -9.00 2.03 -12.88
N ARG A 138 -9.04 3.35 -13.09
CA ARG A 138 -9.92 3.97 -14.10
C ARG A 138 -9.46 3.73 -15.53
N LEU A 139 -8.16 3.46 -15.72
CA LEU A 139 -7.56 3.11 -17.01
C LEU A 139 -7.51 1.59 -17.24
N GLU A 140 -8.10 0.80 -16.35
CA GLU A 140 -8.09 -0.67 -16.38
C GLU A 140 -6.66 -1.27 -16.36
N ILE A 141 -5.71 -0.56 -15.75
CA ILE A 141 -4.33 -1.02 -15.57
C ILE A 141 -4.21 -1.62 -14.17
N THR A 142 -3.89 -2.91 -14.10
CA THR A 142 -3.65 -3.62 -12.83
C THR A 142 -2.14 -3.70 -12.57
N PRO A 143 -1.58 -2.99 -11.58
CA PRO A 143 -0.18 -3.11 -11.25
C PRO A 143 0.10 -4.47 -10.60
N VAL A 144 1.31 -4.99 -10.83
CA VAL A 144 1.81 -6.20 -10.17
C VAL A 144 2.24 -5.86 -8.74
N VAL A 145 1.98 -6.78 -7.83
CA VAL A 145 2.48 -6.72 -6.45
C VAL A 145 3.81 -7.45 -6.42
N CYS A 146 4.87 -6.75 -6.00
CA CYS A 146 6.19 -7.35 -5.82
C CYS A 146 6.14 -8.47 -4.78
N ASN A 147 6.98 -9.49 -4.96
CA ASN A 147 7.23 -10.49 -3.93
C ASN A 147 8.16 -9.91 -2.82
N VAL A 148 8.55 -10.73 -1.85
CA VAL A 148 9.42 -10.28 -0.74
C VAL A 148 10.88 -10.06 -1.16
N GLU A 149 11.35 -10.75 -2.20
CA GLU A 149 12.72 -10.63 -2.72
C GLU A 149 12.89 -9.42 -3.66
N GLN A 150 11.84 -9.03 -4.39
CA GLN A 150 11.78 -7.89 -5.31
C GLN A 150 11.65 -6.55 -4.58
#